data_AF-A0A7S3H569-F1
#
_entry.id   AF-A0A7S3H569-F1
#
_cell.length_a   1.000
_cell.length_b   1.000
_cell.length_c   1.000
_cell.angle_alpha   90.00
_cell.angle_beta   90.00
_cell.angle_gamma   90.00
#
_symmetry.space_group_name_H-M   'P 1'
#
loop_
_entity.id
_entity.type
_entity.pdbx_description
1 polymer ?
#
loop_
_entity_poly.entity_id
_entity_poly.type
_entity_poly.pdbx_seq_one_letter_code
_entity_poly.pdbx_strand_id
1 'polypeptide(L)'
;LEFIGDAIMSIYGAPVRNPDHATAGVKAAVRMLAALRTMNEWFVARNLPQVAIRCGVHTGKVLVGNMGFESRMKYGAVGENSNVPAHLEEMNKNYETDMLISEATYSRIQRELFIIRPVEFLVLCAGARPEYVYNVMGRRSKDPCLAKKRQGASLHTEGMELYLARDFQEAIKKFEQGGELFQE
;
A
#
# COMPACT_ATOMS: atom_id res chain seq x y z
N LEU A 1 6.88 -7.27 -14.04
CA LEU A 1 8.35 -7.46 -14.14
C LEU A 1 9.03 -6.29 -14.88
N GLU A 2 8.30 -5.22 -15.18
CA GLU A 2 8.62 -4.31 -16.27
C GLU A 2 8.68 -2.88 -15.76
N PHE A 3 9.48 -2.07 -16.45
CA PHE A 3 9.45 -0.61 -16.36
C PHE A 3 8.46 -0.07 -17.39
N ILE A 4 7.46 0.67 -16.93
CA ILE A 4 6.40 1.28 -17.74
C ILE A 4 6.51 2.79 -17.54
N GLY A 5 7.32 3.45 -18.37
CA GLY A 5 7.68 4.84 -18.12
C GLY A 5 8.47 4.98 -16.82
N ASP A 6 7.90 5.70 -15.86
CA ASP A 6 8.41 5.89 -14.50
C ASP A 6 7.87 4.85 -13.48
N ALA A 7 6.95 3.99 -13.89
CA ALA A 7 6.36 2.96 -13.04
C ALA A 7 7.14 1.64 -13.09
N ILE A 8 7.15 0.92 -11.96
CA ILE A 8 7.70 -0.43 -11.85
C ILE A 8 6.56 -1.39 -11.48
N MET A 9 6.28 -2.34 -12.36
CA MET A 9 5.36 -3.43 -12.04
C MET A 9 6.14 -4.65 -11.57
N SER A 10 5.84 -5.15 -10.37
CA SER A 10 6.44 -6.36 -9.79
C SER A 10 5.37 -7.39 -9.43
N ILE A 11 5.70 -8.68 -9.56
CA ILE A 11 4.81 -9.79 -9.22
C ILE A 11 5.53 -10.65 -8.19
N TYR A 12 4.78 -11.08 -7.18
CA TYR A 12 5.24 -12.00 -6.15
C TYR A 12 4.40 -13.28 -6.22
N GLY A 13 5.05 -14.44 -6.16
CA GLY A 13 4.37 -15.75 -6.23
C GLY A 13 4.31 -16.38 -7.62
N ALA A 14 4.92 -15.75 -8.63
CA ALA A 14 5.21 -16.30 -9.94
C ALA A 14 6.58 -15.78 -10.44
N PRO A 15 7.33 -16.53 -11.28
CA PRO A 15 7.03 -17.87 -11.78
C PRO A 15 7.19 -18.96 -10.71
N VAL A 16 7.98 -18.68 -9.66
CA VAL A 16 8.13 -19.57 -8.51
C VAL A 16 7.04 -19.29 -7.49
N ARG A 17 6.32 -20.33 -7.09
CA ARG A 17 5.27 -20.23 -6.09
C ARG A 17 5.88 -19.83 -4.75
N ASN A 18 5.32 -18.79 -4.13
CA ASN A 18 5.66 -18.33 -2.79
C ASN A 18 4.38 -18.23 -1.96
N PRO A 19 4.16 -19.08 -0.94
CA PRO A 19 2.98 -18.99 -0.08
C PRO A 19 2.83 -17.62 0.61
N ASP A 20 3.95 -16.97 0.94
CA ASP A 20 4.02 -15.67 1.61
C ASP A 20 4.10 -14.49 0.64
N HIS A 21 3.71 -14.68 -0.63
CA HIS A 21 3.87 -13.66 -1.68
C HIS A 21 3.26 -12.30 -1.32
N ALA A 22 2.12 -12.29 -0.62
CA ALA A 22 1.44 -11.06 -0.23
C ALA A 22 2.29 -10.27 0.77
N THR A 23 2.79 -10.94 1.82
CA THR A 23 3.72 -10.35 2.78
C THR A 23 5.02 -9.90 2.09
N ALA A 24 5.55 -10.68 1.15
CA ALA A 24 6.76 -10.33 0.42
C ALA A 24 6.59 -9.05 -0.41
N GLY A 25 5.47 -8.90 -1.11
CA GLY A 25 5.15 -7.70 -1.88
C GLY A 25 5.04 -6.46 -1.01
N VAL A 26 4.33 -6.56 0.12
CA VAL A 26 4.21 -5.44 1.08
C VAL A 26 5.56 -5.09 1.70
N LYS A 27 6.37 -6.09 2.10
CA LYS A 27 7.74 -5.87 2.60
C LYS A 27 8.61 -5.14 1.59
N ALA A 28 8.53 -5.51 0.32
CA ALA A 28 9.33 -4.87 -0.73
C ALA A 28 8.93 -3.41 -0.92
N ALA A 29 7.64 -3.09 -1.03
CA ALA A 29 7.16 -1.72 -1.16
C ALA A 29 7.56 -0.85 0.05
N VAL A 30 7.38 -1.36 1.27
CA VAL A 30 7.83 -0.65 2.49
C VAL A 30 9.34 -0.40 2.48
N ARG A 31 10.15 -1.36 2.02
CA ARG A 31 11.60 -1.19 1.89
C ARG A 31 11.99 -0.18 0.83
N MET A 32 11.26 -0.12 -0.29
CA MET A 32 11.47 0.88 -1.34
C MET A 32 11.22 2.29 -0.81
N LEU A 33 10.11 2.50 -0.10
CA LEU A 33 9.79 3.78 0.54
C LEU A 33 10.85 4.18 1.59
N ALA A 34 11.30 3.23 2.42
CA ALA A 34 12.35 3.51 3.40
C ALA A 34 13.70 3.87 2.74
N ALA A 35 14.10 3.13 1.69
CA ALA A 35 15.32 3.43 0.95
C ALA A 35 15.25 4.81 0.27
N LEU A 36 14.09 5.17 -0.29
CA LEU A 36 13.88 6.47 -0.92
C LEU A 36 13.99 7.62 0.08
N ARG A 37 13.51 7.45 1.32
CA ARG A 37 13.69 8.45 2.38
C ARG A 37 15.17 8.72 2.66
N THR A 38 15.98 7.66 2.81
CA THR A 38 17.44 7.80 2.97
C THR A 38 18.11 8.42 1.74
N MET A 39 17.65 8.10 0.52
CA MET A 39 18.17 8.75 -0.69
C MET A 39 17.80 10.23 -0.76
N ASN A 40 16.60 10.60 -0.32
CA ASN A 40 16.16 11.99 -0.27
C ASN A 40 16.98 12.81 0.74
N GLU A 41 17.41 12.24 1.86
CA GLU A 41 18.36 12.90 2.78
C GLU A 41 19.68 13.25 2.06
N TRP A 42 20.19 12.32 1.24
CA TRP A 42 21.38 12.53 0.43
C TRP A 42 21.19 13.59 -0.66
N PHE A 43 20.00 13.65 -1.28
CA PHE A 43 19.64 14.67 -2.27
C PHE A 43 19.54 16.06 -1.64
N VAL A 44 18.84 16.18 -0.50
CA VAL A 44 18.71 17.45 0.24
C VAL A 44 20.09 17.98 0.64
N ALA A 45 20.98 17.12 1.15
CA ALA A 45 22.35 17.50 1.49
C ALA A 45 23.17 18.04 0.30
N ARG A 46 22.70 17.85 -0.94
CA ARG A 46 23.33 18.32 -2.19
C ARG A 46 22.51 19.38 -2.91
N ASN A 47 21.48 19.94 -2.27
CA ASN A 47 20.53 20.87 -2.90
C ASN A 47 19.89 20.30 -4.17
N LEU A 48 19.66 18.98 -4.20
CA LEU A 48 18.94 18.30 -5.27
C LEU A 48 17.46 18.14 -4.90
N PRO A 49 16.55 18.12 -5.89
CA PRO A 49 15.13 17.91 -5.63
C PRO A 49 14.88 16.52 -5.05
N GLN A 50 13.91 16.43 -4.14
CA GLN A 50 13.44 15.16 -3.60
C GLN A 50 12.60 14.41 -4.63
N VAL A 51 12.62 13.09 -4.53
CA VAL A 51 11.79 12.20 -5.34
C VAL A 51 10.74 11.55 -4.45
N ALA A 52 9.51 11.47 -4.94
CA ALA A 52 8.41 10.77 -4.29
C ALA A 52 7.93 9.62 -5.17
N ILE A 53 7.59 8.49 -4.55
CA ILE A 53 6.95 7.35 -5.22
C ILE A 53 5.71 6.96 -4.43
N ARG A 54 4.74 6.37 -5.10
CA ARG A 54 3.58 5.75 -4.48
C ARG A 54 3.56 4.26 -4.82
N CYS A 55 2.91 3.48 -3.97
CA CYS A 55 2.85 2.03 -4.10
C CYS A 55 1.41 1.54 -3.96
N GLY A 56 0.97 0.72 -4.91
CA GLY A 56 -0.26 -0.07 -4.80
C GLY A 56 0.08 -1.55 -4.76
N VAL A 57 -0.47 -2.29 -3.78
CA VAL A 57 -0.28 -3.75 -3.70
C VAL A 57 -1.63 -4.45 -3.62
N HIS A 58 -1.84 -5.40 -4.52
CA HIS A 58 -3.06 -6.20 -4.58
C HIS A 58 -2.72 -7.69 -4.68
N THR A 59 -3.61 -8.52 -4.17
CA THR A 59 -3.51 -9.97 -4.23
C THR A 59 -4.75 -10.52 -4.90
N GLY A 60 -4.59 -11.02 -6.13
CA GLY A 60 -5.67 -11.58 -6.92
C GLY A 60 -5.20 -12.68 -7.85
N LYS A 61 -6.15 -13.32 -8.53
CA LYS A 61 -5.84 -14.31 -9.57
C LYS A 61 -5.55 -13.58 -10.87
N VAL A 62 -4.42 -13.88 -11.48
CA VAL A 62 -3.99 -13.36 -12.79
C VAL A 62 -3.42 -14.51 -13.62
N LEU A 63 -3.50 -14.40 -14.94
CA LEU A 63 -2.81 -15.30 -15.85
C LEU A 63 -1.38 -14.81 -16.02
N VAL A 64 -0.39 -15.68 -15.78
CA VAL A 64 1.03 -15.38 -15.96
C VAL A 64 1.64 -16.28 -17.02
N GLY A 65 2.56 -15.75 -17.83
CA GLY A 65 3.21 -16.51 -18.88
C GLY A 65 3.99 -15.64 -19.86
N ASN A 66 4.65 -16.29 -20.82
CA ASN A 66 5.28 -15.60 -21.94
C ASN A 66 4.20 -15.12 -22.91
N MET A 67 4.14 -13.81 -23.12
CA MET A 67 3.17 -13.13 -23.98
C MET A 67 3.91 -12.22 -24.96
N GLY A 68 3.32 -12.03 -26.14
CA GLY A 68 3.90 -11.21 -27.20
C GLY A 68 4.11 -12.00 -28.49
N PHE A 69 4.71 -11.33 -29.48
CA PHE A 69 5.02 -11.93 -30.76
C PHE A 69 6.25 -12.83 -30.65
N GLU A 70 6.43 -13.74 -31.61
CA GLU A 70 7.60 -14.64 -31.66
C GLU A 70 8.93 -13.86 -31.61
N SER A 71 8.99 -12.71 -32.28
CA SER A 71 10.17 -11.83 -32.28
C SER A 71 10.37 -11.05 -30.98
N ARG A 72 9.34 -10.93 -30.12
CA ARG A 72 9.38 -10.22 -28.84
C ARG A 72 8.39 -10.84 -27.85
N MET A 73 8.85 -11.88 -27.16
CA MET A 73 8.14 -12.45 -26.01
C MET A 73 8.59 -11.82 -24.70
N LYS A 74 7.64 -11.65 -23.79
CA LYS A 74 7.87 -11.14 -22.43
C LYS A 74 7.05 -11.91 -21.42
N TYR A 75 7.65 -12.23 -20.28
CA TYR A 75 6.90 -12.80 -19.16
C TYR A 75 6.03 -11.71 -18.51
N GLY A 76 4.72 -11.85 -18.65
CA GLY A 76 3.73 -10.87 -18.22
C GLY A 76 2.66 -11.46 -17.30
N ALA A 77 1.83 -10.58 -16.75
CA ALA A 77 0.58 -10.93 -16.09
C ALA A 77 -0.58 -10.19 -16.76
N VAL A 78 -1.68 -10.90 -16.99
CA VAL A 78 -2.90 -10.36 -17.58
C VAL A 78 -4.11 -10.81 -16.78
N GLY A 79 -5.09 -9.94 -16.64
CA GLY A 79 -6.39 -10.20 -16.02
C GLY A 79 -6.92 -8.95 -15.31
N GLU A 80 -8.17 -8.97 -14.88
CA GLU A 80 -8.76 -7.81 -14.21
C GLU A 80 -7.96 -7.39 -12.95
N ASN A 81 -7.52 -8.37 -12.15
CA ASN A 81 -6.71 -8.13 -10.96
C ASN A 81 -5.29 -7.59 -11.24
N SER A 82 -4.78 -7.66 -12.49
CA SER A 82 -3.43 -7.15 -12.79
C SER A 82 -3.37 -5.62 -12.83
N ASN A 83 -4.53 -4.97 -12.99
CA ASN A 83 -4.63 -3.50 -13.10
C ASN A 83 -4.91 -2.83 -11.75
N VAL A 84 -5.47 -3.57 -10.77
CA VAL A 84 -5.79 -3.05 -9.43
C VAL A 84 -4.60 -2.38 -8.72
N PRO A 85 -3.36 -2.91 -8.75
CA PRO A 85 -2.21 -2.22 -8.15
C PRO A 85 -2.00 -0.79 -8.70
N ALA A 86 -2.22 -0.58 -9.99
CA ALA A 86 -2.05 0.74 -10.61
C ALA A 86 -3.14 1.71 -10.13
N HIS A 87 -4.39 1.25 -10.03
CA HIS A 87 -5.46 2.07 -9.45
C HIS A 87 -5.19 2.44 -7.99
N LEU A 88 -4.69 1.49 -7.18
CA LEU A 88 -4.30 1.76 -5.80
C LEU A 88 -3.14 2.78 -5.72
N GLU A 89 -2.13 2.64 -6.58
CA GLU A 89 -1.03 3.62 -6.69
C GLU A 89 -1.56 5.02 -7.02
N GLU A 90 -2.49 5.14 -7.96
CA GLU A 90 -3.07 6.43 -8.32
C GLU A 90 -3.89 7.03 -7.18
N MET A 91 -4.72 6.23 -6.50
CA MET A 91 -5.57 6.68 -5.40
C MET A 91 -4.80 7.21 -4.19
N ASN A 92 -3.54 6.80 -4.02
CA ASN A 92 -2.67 7.37 -2.99
C ASN A 92 -2.58 8.92 -3.09
N LYS A 93 -2.73 9.50 -4.30
CA LYS A 93 -2.78 10.97 -4.48
C LYS A 93 -3.96 11.60 -3.76
N ASN A 94 -5.14 10.96 -3.83
CA ASN A 94 -6.38 11.50 -3.28
C ASN A 94 -6.39 11.40 -1.75
N TYR A 95 -5.74 10.37 -1.19
CA TYR A 95 -5.69 10.14 0.25
C TYR A 95 -4.42 10.66 0.92
N GLU A 96 -3.53 11.31 0.16
CA GLU A 96 -2.23 11.80 0.62
C GLU A 96 -1.40 10.70 1.32
N THR A 97 -1.39 9.51 0.72
CA THR A 97 -0.66 8.34 1.23
C THR A 97 0.49 7.95 0.31
N ASP A 98 1.45 7.21 0.85
CA ASP A 98 2.57 6.64 0.06
C ASP A 98 2.25 5.23 -0.44
N MET A 99 1.44 4.46 0.31
CA MET A 99 1.15 3.07 0.00
C MET A 99 -0.27 2.65 0.39
N LEU A 100 -0.97 2.05 -0.58
CA LEU A 100 -2.28 1.44 -0.37
C LEU A 100 -2.24 -0.06 -0.71
N ILE A 101 -2.99 -0.84 0.06
CA ILE A 101 -3.19 -2.27 -0.18
C ILE A 101 -4.67 -2.61 -0.18
N SER A 102 -5.06 -3.58 -0.99
CA SER A 102 -6.45 -4.06 -1.01
C SER A 102 -6.77 -4.95 0.20
N GLU A 103 -8.05 -5.14 0.50
CA GLU A 103 -8.55 -6.11 1.49
C GLU A 103 -7.97 -7.51 1.26
N ALA A 104 -7.96 -7.97 0.00
CA ALA A 104 -7.40 -9.27 -0.36
C ALA A 104 -5.91 -9.43 0.01
N THR A 105 -5.12 -8.35 -0.04
CA THR A 105 -3.73 -8.35 0.44
C THR A 105 -3.69 -8.27 1.96
N TYR A 106 -4.47 -7.36 2.57
CA TYR A 106 -4.54 -7.19 4.02
C TYR A 106 -4.87 -8.50 4.76
N SER A 107 -5.81 -9.28 4.22
CA SER A 107 -6.22 -10.59 4.76
C SER A 107 -5.16 -11.70 4.63
N ARG A 108 -4.11 -11.50 3.83
CA ARG A 108 -3.09 -12.54 3.51
C ARG A 108 -1.69 -12.19 3.98
N ILE A 109 -1.48 -11.02 4.57
CA ILE A 109 -0.19 -10.60 5.09
C ILE A 109 -0.03 -10.92 6.58
N GLN A 110 1.22 -11.02 7.02
CA GLN A 110 1.62 -11.02 8.43
C GLN A 110 1.46 -9.60 9.00
N ARG A 111 0.23 -9.23 9.39
CA ARG A 111 -0.17 -7.86 9.77
C ARG A 111 0.66 -7.26 10.90
N GLU A 112 1.11 -8.10 11.83
CA GLU A 112 1.94 -7.72 12.98
C GLU A 112 3.29 -7.09 12.59
N LEU A 113 3.75 -7.30 11.36
CA LEU A 113 4.99 -6.72 10.84
C LEU A 113 4.86 -5.27 10.39
N PHE A 114 3.65 -4.73 10.31
CA PHE A 114 3.37 -3.44 9.68
C PHE A 114 2.52 -2.54 10.57
N ILE A 115 2.56 -1.24 10.28
CA ILE A 115 1.64 -0.26 10.82
C ILE A 115 0.60 0.03 9.73
N ILE A 116 -0.65 -0.31 9.98
CA ILE A 116 -1.73 -0.30 8.98
C ILE A 116 -2.95 0.39 9.57
N ARG A 117 -3.65 1.18 8.76
CA ARG A 117 -4.98 1.72 9.07
C ARG A 117 -5.95 1.52 7.90
N PRO A 118 -7.26 1.32 8.14
CA PRO A 118 -8.26 1.40 7.10
C PRO A 118 -8.33 2.84 6.57
N VAL A 119 -8.67 2.99 5.29
CA VAL A 119 -8.84 4.31 4.64
C VAL A 119 -10.29 4.51 4.22
N GLU A 120 -10.79 3.67 3.32
CA GLU A 120 -12.13 3.83 2.73
C GLU A 120 -12.63 2.51 2.11
N PHE A 121 -13.93 2.42 1.83
CA PHE A 121 -14.53 1.38 0.99
C PHE A 121 -14.50 1.78 -0.50
N LEU A 122 -13.82 0.98 -1.32
CA LEU A 122 -13.68 1.24 -2.76
C LEU A 122 -14.05 0.02 -3.60
N VAL A 123 -14.56 0.28 -4.81
CA VAL A 123 -14.74 -0.74 -5.85
C VAL A 123 -13.49 -0.76 -6.71
N LEU A 124 -12.63 -1.77 -6.52
CA LEU A 124 -11.34 -1.86 -7.21
C LEU A 124 -11.40 -2.52 -8.60
N CYS A 125 -12.43 -3.33 -8.84
CA CYS A 125 -12.69 -4.07 -10.07
C CYS A 125 -14.13 -3.80 -10.53
N ALA A 126 -14.36 -3.73 -11.84
CA ALA A 126 -15.65 -3.32 -12.38
C ALA A 126 -16.73 -4.38 -12.07
N GLY A 127 -17.81 -3.97 -11.40
CA GLY A 127 -18.87 -4.88 -10.98
C GLY A 127 -18.53 -5.75 -9.75
N ALA A 128 -17.36 -5.54 -9.13
CA ALA A 128 -17.03 -6.15 -7.85
C ALA A 128 -17.76 -5.44 -6.68
N ARG A 129 -17.81 -6.11 -5.53
CA ARG A 129 -18.30 -5.48 -4.29
C ARG A 129 -17.28 -4.46 -3.79
N PRO A 130 -17.73 -3.35 -3.18
CA PRO A 130 -16.82 -2.47 -2.45
C PRO A 130 -16.07 -3.25 -1.37
N GLU A 131 -14.78 -3.02 -1.24
CA GLU A 131 -13.92 -3.59 -0.20
C GLU A 131 -13.08 -2.50 0.46
N TYR A 132 -12.57 -2.75 1.66
CA TYR A 132 -11.66 -1.80 2.28
C TYR A 132 -10.35 -1.70 1.51
N VAL A 133 -9.83 -0.49 1.49
CA VAL A 133 -8.44 -0.22 1.19
C VAL A 133 -7.74 0.23 2.46
N TYR A 134 -6.51 -0.26 2.63
CA TYR A 134 -5.70 -0.01 3.81
C TYR A 134 -4.44 0.75 3.43
N ASN A 135 -4.06 1.71 4.26
CA ASN A 135 -2.78 2.39 4.16
C ASN A 135 -1.73 1.65 4.99
N VAL A 136 -0.59 1.33 4.39
CA VAL A 136 0.58 0.76 5.07
C VAL A 136 1.61 1.85 5.31
N MET A 137 1.74 2.28 6.56
CA MET A 137 2.55 3.44 6.94
C MET A 137 4.03 3.12 7.19
N GLY A 138 4.36 1.83 7.24
CA GLY A 138 5.73 1.35 7.40
C GLY A 138 5.83 0.02 8.13
N ARG A 139 7.08 -0.40 8.38
CA ARG A 139 7.37 -1.60 9.19
C ARG A 139 7.19 -1.28 10.67
N ARG A 140 6.65 -2.23 11.42
CA ARG A 140 6.68 -2.17 12.88
C ARG A 140 8.12 -2.23 13.38
N SER A 141 8.45 -1.34 14.31
CA SER A 141 9.77 -1.23 14.95
C SER A 141 9.60 -0.81 16.41
N LYS A 142 10.69 -0.88 17.19
CA LYS A 142 10.78 -0.31 18.55
C LYS A 142 11.09 1.19 18.57
N ASP A 143 11.25 1.79 17.40
CA ASP A 143 11.49 3.22 17.22
C ASP A 143 10.33 4.06 17.83
N PRO A 144 10.63 5.04 18.72
CA PRO A 144 9.62 5.93 19.29
C PRO A 144 8.78 6.71 18.27
N CYS A 145 9.35 7.17 17.14
CA CYS A 145 8.61 7.89 16.10
C CYS A 145 7.53 6.97 15.48
N LEU A 146 7.90 5.70 15.24
CA LEU A 146 6.97 4.69 14.72
C LEU A 146 5.94 4.25 15.77
N ALA A 147 6.22 4.44 17.07
CA ALA A 147 5.26 4.17 18.13
C ALA A 147 4.07 5.15 18.10
N LYS A 148 4.32 6.45 17.85
CA LYS A 148 3.25 7.45 17.63
C LYS A 148 2.38 7.07 16.44
N LYS A 149 3.00 6.77 15.28
CA LYS A 149 2.28 6.34 14.08
C LYS A 149 1.42 5.10 14.31
N ARG A 150 1.91 4.14 15.11
CA ARG A 150 1.14 2.95 15.50
C ARG A 150 -0.07 3.31 16.35
N GLN A 151 0.09 4.21 17.32
CA GLN A 151 -1.02 4.66 18.16
C GLN A 151 -2.05 5.45 17.34
N GLY A 152 -1.60 6.36 16.47
CA GLY A 152 -2.48 7.09 15.54
C GLY A 152 -3.25 6.15 14.62
N ALA A 153 -2.61 5.10 14.09
CA ALA A 153 -3.28 4.09 13.26
C ALA A 153 -4.36 3.29 14.04
N SER A 154 -4.12 2.99 15.32
CA SER A 154 -5.11 2.35 16.20
C SER A 154 -6.32 3.25 16.42
N LEU A 155 -6.09 4.52 16.80
CA LEU A 155 -7.15 5.49 17.03
C LEU A 155 -7.97 5.76 15.76
N HIS A 156 -7.32 5.85 14.60
CA HIS A 156 -8.00 5.97 13.32
C HIS A 156 -8.87 4.75 13.03
N THR A 157 -8.41 3.54 13.37
CA THR A 157 -9.20 2.31 13.17
C THR A 157 -10.44 2.32 14.06
N GLU A 158 -10.29 2.66 15.34
CA GLU A 158 -11.42 2.85 16.28
C GLU A 158 -12.38 3.94 15.79
N GLY A 159 -11.87 5.07 15.30
CA GLY A 159 -12.68 6.15 14.73
C GLY A 159 -13.50 5.69 13.53
N MET A 160 -12.92 4.89 12.64
CA MET A 160 -13.65 4.30 11.50
C MET A 160 -14.74 3.33 11.95
N GLU A 161 -14.47 2.49 12.95
CA GLU A 161 -15.48 1.58 13.51
C GLU A 161 -16.67 2.35 14.11
N LEU A 162 -16.40 3.41 14.87
CA LEU A 162 -17.42 4.29 15.45
C LEU A 162 -18.20 5.05 14.37
N TYR A 163 -17.51 5.55 13.35
CA TYR A 163 -18.14 6.23 12.21
C TYR A 163 -19.14 5.32 11.50
N LEU A 164 -18.77 4.05 11.28
CA LEU A 164 -19.65 3.06 10.65
C LEU A 164 -20.80 2.63 11.56
N ALA A 165 -20.58 2.62 12.87
CA ALA A 165 -21.62 2.46 13.88
C ALA A 165 -22.53 3.71 14.02
N ARG A 166 -22.24 4.78 13.28
CA ARG A 166 -22.94 6.08 13.31
C ARG A 166 -22.79 6.85 14.62
N ASP A 167 -21.80 6.51 15.43
CA ASP A 167 -21.40 7.28 16.61
C ASP A 167 -20.40 8.37 16.20
N PHE A 168 -20.91 9.42 15.57
CA PHE A 168 -20.08 10.47 14.98
C PHE A 168 -19.35 11.30 16.04
N GLN A 169 -19.90 11.46 17.23
CA GLN A 169 -19.28 12.26 18.29
C GLN A 169 -18.00 11.60 18.81
N GLU A 170 -18.05 10.31 19.10
CA GLU A 170 -16.86 9.58 19.52
C GLU A 170 -15.89 9.34 18.36
N ALA A 171 -16.40 9.13 17.14
CA ALA A 171 -15.56 9.02 15.96
C ALA A 171 -14.69 10.26 15.74
N ILE A 172 -15.27 11.47 15.82
CA ILE A 172 -14.53 12.74 15.68
C ILE A 172 -13.39 12.81 16.70
N LYS A 173 -13.68 12.55 17.99
CA LYS A 173 -12.65 12.57 19.05
C LYS A 173 -11.49 11.63 18.74
N LYS A 174 -11.78 10.42 18.24
CA LYS A 174 -10.76 9.44 17.85
C LYS A 174 -9.94 9.89 16.66
N PHE A 175 -10.58 10.50 15.65
CA PHE A 175 -9.87 11.03 14.49
C PHE A 175 -8.99 12.22 14.84
N GLU A 176 -9.44 13.13 15.69
CA GLU A 176 -8.65 14.28 16.17
C GLU A 176 -7.41 13.79 16.95
N GLN A 177 -7.60 12.91 17.93
CA GLN A 177 -6.51 12.31 18.71
C GLN A 177 -5.51 11.54 17.82
N GLY A 178 -6.01 10.81 16.82
CA GLY A 178 -5.16 10.10 15.86
C GLY A 178 -4.39 11.04 14.94
N GLY A 179 -5.03 12.13 14.50
CA GLY A 179 -4.47 13.14 13.62
C GLY A 179 -3.29 13.87 14.23
N GLU A 180 -3.38 14.25 15.51
CA GLU A 180 -2.28 14.88 16.26
C GLU A 180 -1.02 14.00 16.29
N LEU A 181 -1.17 12.67 16.29
CA LEU A 181 -0.04 11.73 16.32
C LEU A 181 0.63 11.53 14.95
N PHE A 182 0.03 12.02 13.87
CA PHE A 182 0.59 12.00 12.52
C PHE A 182 1.31 13.29 12.14
N GLN A 183 1.13 14.37 12.92
CA GLN A 183 1.81 15.64 12.69
C GLN A 183 3.26 15.57 13.22
N GLU A 184 4.21 15.31 12.32
CA GLU A 184 5.65 15.57 12.47
C GLU A 184 6.20 16.20 11.19
#